data_AF-A0A7R9GED5-F1
#
_entry.id   AF-A0A7R9GED5-F1
#
_cell.length_a   1.000
_cell.length_b   1.000
_cell.length_c   1.000
_cell.angle_alpha   90.00
_cell.angle_beta   90.00
_cell.angle_gamma   90.00
#
_symmetry.space_group_name_H-M   'P 1'
#
loop_
_entity.id
_entity.type
_entity.pdbx_description
1 polymer ?
#
loop_
_entity_poly.entity_id
_entity_poly.type
_entity_poly.pdbx_seq_one_letter_code
_entity_poly.pdbx_strand_id
1 'polypeptide(L)'
;MFAPEIAVIWLHVAVFQLPGLRCEANYLQFAIGWTWDRKPVVDHEKINVTISPGPDHSKYTVDVKFSGPILKRDPQPDDAQKGAPYPWITEYECAQAFFANEEGRYLQVIMDPYGSYQILLHDGYRAEKSYLRAASSLKANGSWWEGKLTIPVTYFPPRVTKFNAAAEHGQPLGNRSFEVLHPQDPDKHPYPDAHVVQYFQTINFYEVCPGNREAEYSMYWLDVMSAGSSITVSVAYLIVIEVAVKCVGRILS
;
A
#
# COMPACT_ATOMS: atom_id res chain seq x y z
N MET A 1 -56.43 -9.15 41.56
CA MET A 1 -56.36 -7.76 41.07
C MET A 1 -54.90 -7.36 41.11
N PHE A 2 -54.37 -6.99 39.96
CA PHE A 2 -52.96 -6.73 39.57
C PHE A 2 -52.21 -5.78 40.53
N ALA A 3 -50.87 -5.77 40.66
CA ALA A 3 -49.76 -6.28 39.85
C ALA A 3 -48.51 -6.56 40.74
N PRO A 4 -47.49 -7.25 40.21
CA PRO A 4 -46.15 -6.70 40.40
C PRO A 4 -45.36 -6.58 39.08
N GLU A 5 -44.72 -5.42 38.98
CA GLU A 5 -43.46 -5.07 38.31
C GLU A 5 -42.99 -5.87 37.08
N ILE A 6 -42.95 -5.17 35.94
CA ILE A 6 -42.23 -5.56 34.73
C ILE A 6 -40.73 -5.46 35.03
N ALA A 7 -40.08 -6.60 35.23
CA ALA A 7 -38.63 -6.71 35.14
C ALA A 7 -38.21 -6.61 33.66
N VAL A 8 -37.54 -5.52 33.31
CA VAL A 8 -36.85 -5.36 32.02
C VAL A 8 -35.65 -6.30 32.03
N ILE A 9 -35.77 -7.43 31.33
CA ILE A 9 -34.64 -8.32 31.08
C ILE A 9 -33.76 -7.66 30.03
N TRP A 10 -32.60 -7.16 30.45
CA TRP A 10 -31.50 -6.84 29.55
C TRP A 10 -31.09 -8.12 28.83
N LEU A 11 -31.35 -8.18 27.51
CA LEU A 11 -30.82 -9.21 26.65
C LEU A 11 -29.29 -9.03 26.58
N HIS A 12 -28.57 -9.59 27.55
CA HIS A 12 -27.17 -9.88 27.36
C HIS A 12 -27.13 -10.90 26.22
N VAL A 13 -26.69 -10.49 25.05
CA VAL A 13 -26.20 -11.41 24.04
C VAL A 13 -24.98 -12.08 24.66
N ALA A 14 -25.24 -13.16 25.40
CA ALA A 14 -24.21 -14.07 25.84
C ALA A 14 -23.64 -14.70 24.57
N VAL A 15 -22.49 -14.20 24.15
CA VAL A 15 -21.62 -14.92 23.23
C VAL A 15 -21.26 -16.20 23.95
N PHE A 16 -21.97 -17.29 23.64
CA PHE A 16 -21.57 -18.63 24.01
C PHE A 16 -20.23 -18.91 23.31
N GLN A 17 -19.13 -18.63 24.00
CA GLN A 17 -17.81 -19.10 23.61
C GLN A 17 -17.79 -20.61 23.80
N LEU A 18 -17.90 -21.35 22.70
CA LEU A 18 -17.49 -22.74 22.68
C LEU A 18 -15.97 -22.79 22.94
N PRO A 19 -15.49 -23.56 23.93
CA PRO A 19 -14.07 -23.68 24.18
C PRO A 19 -13.43 -24.46 23.01
N GLY A 20 -12.63 -23.78 22.19
CA GLY A 20 -11.85 -24.43 21.13
C GLY A 20 -11.78 -23.72 19.77
N LEU A 21 -12.55 -22.65 19.54
CA LEU A 21 -12.43 -21.83 18.32
C LEU A 21 -12.27 -20.35 18.69
N ARG A 22 -11.03 -19.93 18.93
CA ARG A 22 -10.67 -18.51 18.81
C ARG A 22 -10.37 -18.25 17.34
N CYS A 23 -11.34 -17.70 16.60
CA CYS A 23 -11.03 -16.98 15.38
C CYS A 23 -10.66 -15.54 15.78
N GLU A 24 -9.49 -15.37 16.42
CA GLU A 24 -8.89 -14.06 16.47
C GLU A 24 -8.30 -13.83 15.08
N ALA A 25 -8.93 -12.97 14.28
CA ALA A 25 -8.34 -12.55 13.02
C ALA A 25 -7.03 -11.83 13.34
N ASN A 26 -5.89 -12.36 12.89
CA ASN A 26 -4.63 -11.63 12.97
C ASN A 26 -4.74 -10.37 12.12
N TYR A 27 -4.61 -9.20 12.71
CA TYR A 27 -4.52 -7.94 11.99
C TYR A 27 -3.38 -7.10 12.56
N LEU A 28 -2.81 -6.25 11.71
CA LEU A 28 -1.80 -5.27 12.11
C LEU A 28 -2.43 -3.89 12.03
N GLN A 29 -2.17 -3.06 13.05
CA GLN A 29 -2.71 -1.71 13.12
C GLN A 29 -1.60 -0.71 13.42
N PHE A 30 -1.59 0.38 12.65
CA PHE A 30 -0.61 1.45 12.74
C PHE A 30 -1.32 2.81 12.72
N ALA A 31 -0.69 3.82 13.32
CA ALA A 31 -1.18 5.19 13.31
C ALA A 31 -0.08 6.13 12.81
N ILE A 32 -0.34 6.83 11.72
CA ILE A 32 0.55 7.86 11.16
C ILE A 32 0.57 9.03 12.16
N GLY A 33 1.73 9.31 12.73
CA GLY A 33 1.84 10.19 13.90
C GLY A 33 3.05 11.11 13.92
N TRP A 34 3.83 11.12 12.85
CA TRP A 34 4.99 11.97 12.68
C TRP A 34 4.87 12.74 11.38
N THR A 35 5.32 13.98 11.36
CA THR A 35 5.66 14.68 10.11
C THR A 35 6.95 14.08 9.53
N TRP A 36 7.16 14.28 8.22
CA TRP A 36 8.35 13.76 7.52
C TRP A 36 9.68 14.18 8.17
N ASP A 37 9.74 15.34 8.81
CA ASP A 37 10.92 15.90 9.49
C ASP A 37 10.96 15.61 11.00
N ARG A 38 10.32 14.51 11.43
CA ARG A 38 10.37 13.95 12.80
C ARG A 38 9.68 14.78 13.88
N LYS A 39 8.77 15.69 13.53
CA LYS A 39 7.91 16.35 14.55
C LYS A 39 6.64 15.54 14.77
N PRO A 40 6.18 15.36 16.02
CA PRO A 40 4.94 14.64 16.28
C PRO A 40 3.72 15.40 15.71
N VAL A 41 2.75 14.67 15.18
CA VAL A 41 1.44 15.21 14.77
C VAL A 41 0.60 15.45 16.02
N VAL A 42 0.12 16.67 16.20
CA VAL A 42 -0.57 17.11 17.43
C VAL A 42 -1.84 17.94 17.18
N ASP A 43 -2.09 18.35 15.94
CA ASP A 43 -3.14 19.28 15.54
C ASP A 43 -4.44 18.57 15.09
N HIS A 44 -4.42 17.25 14.92
CA HIS A 44 -5.60 16.44 14.59
C HIS A 44 -5.44 14.97 15.02
N GLU A 45 -6.52 14.20 14.89
CA GLU A 45 -6.47 12.74 15.06
C GLU A 45 -5.68 12.06 13.94
N LYS A 46 -5.01 10.96 14.28
CA LYS A 46 -4.12 10.25 13.36
C LYS A 46 -4.89 9.45 12.31
N ILE A 47 -4.33 9.38 11.10
CA ILE A 47 -4.77 8.39 10.11
C ILE A 47 -4.26 7.00 10.55
N ASN A 48 -5.18 6.05 10.65
CA ASN A 48 -4.88 4.67 10.98
C ASN A 48 -4.79 3.81 9.72
N VAL A 49 -3.85 2.87 9.71
CA VAL A 49 -3.73 1.83 8.70
C VAL A 49 -3.97 0.48 9.36
N THR A 50 -4.91 -0.30 8.84
CA THR A 50 -5.17 -1.68 9.28
C THR A 50 -4.91 -2.64 8.14
N ILE A 51 -4.19 -3.72 8.43
CA ILE A 51 -3.83 -4.77 7.48
C ILE A 51 -4.38 -6.06 8.04
N SER A 52 -5.22 -6.76 7.28
CA SER A 52 -5.85 -8.01 7.71
C SER A 52 -5.96 -9.00 6.56
N PRO A 53 -6.20 -10.30 6.83
CA PRO A 53 -6.57 -11.25 5.80
C PRO A 53 -7.78 -10.70 5.02
N GLY A 54 -7.86 -11.05 3.74
CA GLY A 54 -9.03 -10.72 2.93
C GLY A 54 -10.30 -11.44 3.44
N PRO A 55 -11.45 -11.19 2.79
CA PRO A 55 -12.72 -11.80 3.16
C PRO A 55 -12.60 -13.32 3.35
N ASP A 56 -13.30 -13.84 4.36
CA ASP A 56 -13.33 -15.27 4.72
C ASP A 56 -11.95 -15.88 5.04
N HIS A 57 -10.99 -15.05 5.51
CA HIS A 57 -9.59 -15.45 5.72
C HIS A 57 -8.94 -16.01 4.44
N SER A 58 -9.33 -15.47 3.29
CA SER A 58 -8.76 -15.82 2.00
C SER A 58 -7.24 -15.71 2.03
N LYS A 59 -6.55 -16.80 1.71
CA LYS A 59 -5.09 -16.80 1.51
C LYS A 59 -4.64 -16.08 0.23
N TYR A 60 -5.58 -15.60 -0.58
CA TYR A 60 -5.34 -15.00 -1.88
C TYR A 60 -5.45 -13.48 -1.89
N THR A 61 -6.00 -12.89 -0.83
CA THR A 61 -6.22 -11.45 -0.72
C THR A 61 -5.85 -10.93 0.66
N VAL A 62 -5.45 -9.66 0.71
CA VAL A 62 -5.16 -8.91 1.94
C VAL A 62 -6.00 -7.64 1.90
N ASP A 63 -6.69 -7.36 2.99
CA ASP A 63 -7.42 -6.10 3.16
C ASP A 63 -6.45 -5.05 3.74
N VAL A 64 -6.30 -3.93 3.02
CA VAL A 64 -5.61 -2.72 3.49
C VAL A 64 -6.64 -1.64 3.69
N LYS A 65 -6.77 -1.17 4.93
CA LYS A 65 -7.77 -0.19 5.34
C LYS A 65 -7.11 1.07 5.86
N PHE A 66 -7.58 2.22 5.38
CA PHE A 66 -7.24 3.54 5.89
C PHE A 66 -8.46 4.10 6.62
N SER A 67 -8.26 4.67 7.80
CA SER A 67 -9.36 5.32 8.52
C SER A 67 -8.88 6.47 9.38
N GLY A 68 -9.58 7.59 9.35
CA GLY A 68 -9.21 8.78 10.08
C GLY A 68 -10.11 9.97 9.74
N PRO A 69 -9.79 11.15 10.31
CA PRO A 69 -10.46 12.38 9.91
C PRO A 69 -10.19 12.73 8.44
N ILE A 70 -11.11 13.48 7.84
CA ILE A 70 -10.86 14.26 6.64
C ILE A 70 -10.18 15.56 7.09
N LEU A 71 -8.91 15.72 6.76
CA LEU A 71 -7.98 16.66 7.40
C LEU A 71 -8.14 18.10 6.90
N LYS A 72 -8.13 18.29 5.57
CA LYS A 72 -8.18 19.64 4.97
C LYS A 72 -9.32 19.80 3.96
N ARG A 73 -10.04 18.70 3.66
CA ARG A 73 -11.12 18.70 2.65
C ARG A 73 -10.61 19.27 1.34
N ASP A 74 -9.41 18.86 0.96
CA ASP A 74 -8.86 19.18 -0.36
C ASP A 74 -9.93 18.81 -1.41
N PRO A 75 -10.22 19.68 -2.40
CA PRO A 75 -11.25 19.39 -3.39
C PRO A 75 -10.94 18.07 -4.10
N GLN A 76 -11.93 17.23 -4.35
CA GLN A 76 -11.73 16.02 -5.14
C GLN A 76 -11.38 16.41 -6.59
N PRO A 77 -10.51 15.65 -7.29
CA PRO A 77 -10.35 15.82 -8.73
C PRO A 77 -11.69 15.67 -9.47
N ASP A 78 -12.01 16.64 -10.34
CA ASP A 78 -13.31 16.71 -11.03
C ASP A 78 -13.60 15.48 -11.91
N ASP A 79 -12.56 14.81 -12.39
CA ASP A 79 -12.61 13.65 -13.29
C ASP A 79 -12.45 12.30 -12.55
N ALA A 80 -12.25 12.32 -11.24
CA ALA A 80 -12.00 11.11 -10.48
C ALA A 80 -13.28 10.29 -10.26
N GLN A 81 -13.20 9.01 -10.64
CA GLN A 81 -14.28 8.06 -10.42
C GLN A 81 -14.09 7.35 -9.09
N LYS A 82 -15.15 7.35 -8.27
CA LYS A 82 -15.19 6.62 -7.01
C LYS A 82 -15.00 5.12 -7.26
N GLY A 83 -14.06 4.50 -6.53
CA GLY A 83 -13.74 3.08 -6.65
C GLY A 83 -12.91 2.72 -7.89
N ALA A 84 -12.22 3.69 -8.48
CA ALA A 84 -11.32 3.47 -9.62
C ALA A 84 -9.90 4.01 -9.33
N PRO A 85 -8.88 3.47 -10.03
CA PRO A 85 -7.54 4.05 -10.01
C PRO A 85 -7.50 5.50 -10.51
N TYR A 86 -6.70 6.37 -9.88
CA TYR A 86 -6.48 7.76 -10.30
C TYR A 86 -4.99 8.15 -10.26
N PRO A 87 -4.36 8.57 -11.39
CA PRO A 87 -2.91 8.78 -11.45
C PRO A 87 -2.32 9.92 -10.63
N TRP A 88 -3.10 10.96 -10.34
CA TRP A 88 -2.63 12.16 -9.65
C TRP A 88 -3.18 12.24 -8.21
N ILE A 89 -3.49 11.11 -7.60
CA ILE A 89 -4.15 11.06 -6.29
C ILE A 89 -3.32 11.71 -5.18
N THR A 90 -1.99 11.72 -5.32
CA THR A 90 -1.05 12.36 -4.39
C THR A 90 -1.00 13.89 -4.54
N GLU A 91 -1.73 14.48 -5.49
CA GLU A 91 -1.98 15.94 -5.54
C GLU A 91 -3.12 16.36 -4.60
N TYR A 92 -3.85 15.38 -4.05
CA TYR A 92 -5.01 15.55 -3.19
C TYR A 92 -4.81 14.90 -1.83
N GLU A 93 -5.77 15.13 -0.93
CA GLU A 93 -5.76 14.50 0.39
C GLU A 93 -5.79 12.98 0.23
N CYS A 94 -4.76 12.29 0.71
CA CYS A 94 -4.66 10.84 0.58
C CYS A 94 -3.86 10.20 1.71
N ALA A 95 -4.07 8.89 1.88
CA ALA A 95 -3.26 8.04 2.74
C ALA A 95 -2.60 6.92 1.92
N GLN A 96 -1.42 6.51 2.35
CA GLN A 96 -0.54 5.60 1.64
C GLN A 96 0.01 4.53 2.56
N ALA A 97 0.16 3.31 2.05
CA ALA A 97 0.82 2.19 2.72
C ALA A 97 1.86 1.56 1.79
N PHE A 98 3.03 1.24 2.34
CA PHE A 98 4.18 0.73 1.61
C PHE A 98 4.62 -0.61 2.19
N PHE A 99 4.72 -1.63 1.35
CA PHE A 99 5.09 -2.99 1.74
C PHE A 99 6.33 -3.40 0.97
N ALA A 100 7.48 -3.47 1.65
CA ALA A 100 8.78 -3.71 1.02
C ALA A 100 9.40 -5.04 1.45
N ASN A 101 10.16 -5.65 0.55
CA ASN A 101 11.07 -6.74 0.86
C ASN A 101 12.51 -6.24 1.02
N GLU A 102 13.43 -7.16 1.36
CA GLU A 102 14.85 -6.82 1.55
C GLU A 102 15.58 -6.45 0.25
N GLU A 103 15.01 -6.78 -0.91
CA GLU A 103 15.58 -6.46 -2.23
C GLU A 103 15.24 -5.03 -2.68
N GLY A 104 14.53 -4.25 -1.84
CA GLY A 104 14.13 -2.88 -2.13
C GLY A 104 12.92 -2.78 -3.06
N ARG A 105 12.23 -3.90 -3.32
CA ARG A 105 10.98 -3.93 -4.10
C ARG A 105 9.81 -3.70 -3.17
N TYR A 106 8.88 -2.85 -3.59
CA TYR A 106 7.75 -2.52 -2.72
C TYR A 106 6.45 -2.27 -3.47
N LEU A 107 5.36 -2.69 -2.84
CA LEU A 107 4.00 -2.31 -3.21
C LEU A 107 3.66 -1.00 -2.51
N GLN A 108 3.15 -0.03 -3.26
CA GLN A 108 2.53 1.18 -2.73
C GLN A 108 1.03 1.14 -2.98
N VAL A 109 0.26 1.43 -1.93
CA VAL A 109 -1.20 1.46 -1.94
C VAL A 109 -1.61 2.85 -1.48
N ILE A 110 -2.39 3.56 -2.30
CA ILE A 110 -2.84 4.93 -2.05
C ILE A 110 -4.35 4.97 -2.11
N MET A 111 -5.00 5.70 -1.20
CA MET A 111 -6.45 5.92 -1.23
C MET A 111 -6.78 7.30 -0.70
N ASP A 112 -7.76 7.96 -1.31
CA ASP A 112 -8.29 9.25 -0.85
C ASP A 112 -9.60 9.09 -0.06
N PRO A 113 -10.03 10.13 0.68
CA PRO A 113 -11.31 10.13 1.39
C PRO A 113 -12.56 10.07 0.50
N TYR A 114 -12.40 10.20 -0.83
CA TYR A 114 -13.48 10.21 -1.81
C TYR A 114 -13.65 8.85 -2.52
N GLY A 115 -12.74 7.91 -2.28
CA GLY A 115 -12.77 6.54 -2.72
C GLY A 115 -12.02 6.26 -4.02
N SER A 116 -11.26 7.22 -4.55
CA SER A 116 -10.26 6.93 -5.57
C SER A 116 -9.03 6.31 -4.93
N TYR A 117 -8.27 5.54 -5.70
CA TYR A 117 -7.10 4.84 -5.20
C TYR A 117 -5.99 4.73 -6.24
N GLN A 118 -4.84 4.23 -5.84
CA GLN A 118 -3.77 3.83 -6.75
C GLN A 118 -3.03 2.64 -6.12
N ILE A 119 -2.62 1.68 -6.94
CA ILE A 119 -1.81 0.55 -6.49
C ILE A 119 -0.66 0.41 -7.47
N LEU A 120 0.56 0.55 -6.94
CA LEU A 120 1.79 0.69 -7.71
C LEU A 120 2.84 -0.31 -7.25
N LEU A 121 3.55 -0.90 -8.21
CA LEU A 121 4.70 -1.77 -7.97
C LEU A 121 5.97 -1.01 -8.29
N HIS A 122 6.94 -1.08 -7.38
CA HIS A 122 8.23 -0.42 -7.49
C HIS A 122 9.38 -1.42 -7.40
N ASP A 123 10.25 -1.46 -8.41
CA ASP A 123 11.50 -2.23 -8.38
C ASP A 123 12.68 -1.31 -8.05
N GLY A 124 12.83 -1.02 -6.77
CA GLY A 124 13.74 0.02 -6.28
C GLY A 124 13.08 1.40 -6.20
N TYR A 125 13.90 2.41 -5.92
CA TYR A 125 13.43 3.75 -5.57
C TYR A 125 12.62 4.41 -6.71
N ARG A 126 11.31 4.60 -6.48
CA ARG A 126 10.36 5.26 -7.40
C ARG A 126 10.34 4.68 -8.83
N ALA A 127 10.77 3.43 -8.99
CA ALA A 127 10.76 2.71 -10.27
C ALA A 127 9.38 2.07 -10.52
N GLU A 128 8.39 2.93 -10.73
CA GLU A 128 6.96 2.58 -10.82
C GLU A 128 6.59 1.95 -12.17
N LYS A 129 5.80 0.86 -12.17
CA LYS A 129 5.37 0.21 -13.43
C LYS A 129 3.95 -0.31 -13.56
N SER A 130 3.00 -0.03 -12.67
CA SER A 130 1.64 -0.56 -12.88
C SER A 130 0.58 0.20 -12.13
N TYR A 131 -0.58 0.41 -12.76
CA TYR A 131 -1.82 0.89 -12.13
C TYR A 131 -2.78 -0.28 -11.94
N LEU A 132 -2.63 -1.00 -10.84
CA LEU A 132 -3.40 -2.23 -10.61
C LEU A 132 -4.79 -1.92 -10.06
N ARG A 133 -5.74 -2.79 -10.41
CA ARG A 133 -7.12 -2.75 -9.89
C ARG A 133 -7.29 -3.66 -8.69
N ALA A 134 -8.10 -3.23 -7.74
CA ALA A 134 -8.53 -3.99 -6.58
C ALA A 134 -10.01 -3.71 -6.28
N ALA A 135 -10.65 -4.60 -5.53
CA ALA A 135 -11.96 -4.30 -4.99
C ALA A 135 -11.83 -3.24 -3.88
N SER A 136 -12.69 -2.22 -3.90
CA SER A 136 -12.63 -1.10 -2.96
C SER A 136 -13.97 -0.86 -2.27
N SER A 137 -13.94 -0.40 -1.02
CA SER A 137 -15.12 0.11 -0.33
C SER A 137 -14.79 1.40 0.42
N LEU A 138 -15.75 2.33 0.49
CA LEU A 138 -15.62 3.59 1.20
C LEU A 138 -16.84 3.83 2.09
N LYS A 139 -16.60 4.18 3.35
CA LYS A 139 -17.60 4.79 4.24
C LYS A 139 -17.08 6.17 4.65
N ALA A 140 -17.89 7.20 4.49
CA ALA A 140 -17.53 8.55 4.92
C ALA A 140 -18.75 9.24 5.54
N ASN A 141 -18.54 10.03 6.59
CA ASN A 141 -19.58 10.79 7.28
C ASN A 141 -19.22 12.28 7.38
N GLY A 142 -18.74 12.85 6.27
CA GLY A 142 -18.43 14.27 6.14
C GLY A 142 -17.24 14.76 6.96
N SER A 143 -16.86 14.14 8.08
CA SER A 143 -15.69 14.50 8.90
C SER A 143 -14.71 13.34 9.08
N TRP A 144 -15.18 12.11 8.86
CA TRP A 144 -14.40 10.89 8.96
C TRP A 144 -14.55 10.07 7.69
N TRP A 145 -13.52 9.29 7.38
CA TRP A 145 -13.54 8.31 6.30
C TRP A 145 -12.92 6.99 6.71
N GLU A 146 -13.41 5.92 6.11
CA GLU A 146 -12.86 4.57 6.15
C GLU A 146 -12.85 4.04 4.71
N GLY A 147 -11.65 3.96 4.14
CA GLY A 147 -11.39 3.37 2.83
C GLY A 147 -10.76 1.99 2.99
N LYS A 148 -11.17 1.02 2.19
CA LYS A 148 -10.61 -0.34 2.19
C LYS A 148 -10.34 -0.80 0.77
N LEU A 149 -9.18 -1.41 0.56
CA LEU A 149 -8.80 -2.12 -0.66
C LEU A 149 -8.56 -3.60 -0.33
N THR A 150 -9.20 -4.49 -1.08
CA THR A 150 -8.95 -5.94 -1.04
C THR A 150 -7.99 -6.30 -2.16
N ILE A 151 -6.72 -6.50 -1.79
CA ILE A 151 -5.58 -6.58 -2.70
C ILE A 151 -5.18 -8.04 -2.91
N PRO A 152 -5.07 -8.53 -4.15
CA PRO A 152 -4.50 -9.84 -4.43
C PRO A 152 -3.10 -10.00 -3.85
N VAL A 153 -2.83 -11.14 -3.19
CA VAL A 153 -1.51 -11.46 -2.60
C VAL A 153 -0.40 -11.42 -3.65
N THR A 154 -0.72 -11.70 -4.91
CA THR A 154 0.21 -11.65 -6.05
C THR A 154 0.74 -10.24 -6.36
N TYR A 155 0.14 -9.18 -5.81
CA TYR A 155 0.64 -7.81 -5.99
C TYR A 155 1.73 -7.46 -4.98
N PHE A 156 1.73 -8.09 -3.81
CA PHE A 156 2.79 -7.88 -2.82
C PHE A 156 4.09 -8.51 -3.31
N PRO A 157 5.26 -7.89 -3.08
CA PRO A 157 6.51 -8.55 -3.37
C PRO A 157 6.65 -9.79 -2.46
N PRO A 158 7.32 -10.85 -2.89
CA PRO A 158 7.74 -11.92 -2.01
C PRO A 158 8.48 -11.40 -0.79
N ARG A 159 8.28 -12.05 0.35
CA ARG A 159 9.05 -11.80 1.58
C ARG A 159 8.98 -10.34 2.04
N VAL A 160 7.76 -9.79 2.17
CA VAL A 160 7.55 -8.49 2.80
C VAL A 160 8.04 -8.55 4.25
N THR A 161 9.02 -7.71 4.56
CA THR A 161 9.62 -7.60 5.89
C THR A 161 9.63 -6.17 6.40
N LYS A 162 9.38 -5.19 5.54
CA LYS A 162 9.45 -3.76 5.86
C LYS A 162 8.15 -3.05 5.51
N PHE A 163 7.78 -2.09 6.33
CA PHE A 163 6.56 -1.30 6.20
C PHE A 163 6.80 0.17 6.47
N ASN A 164 6.04 1.01 5.78
CA ASN A 164 5.83 2.41 6.13
C ASN A 164 4.42 2.83 5.70
N ALA A 165 3.96 3.97 6.19
CA ALA A 165 2.72 4.57 5.76
C ALA A 165 2.86 6.08 5.78
N ALA A 166 2.07 6.77 4.96
CA ALA A 166 2.09 8.22 4.86
C ALA A 166 0.68 8.80 4.70
N ALA A 167 0.52 10.08 5.03
CA ALA A 167 -0.66 10.86 4.72
C ALA A 167 -0.22 12.23 4.19
N GLU A 168 -0.85 12.66 3.09
CA GLU A 168 -0.60 13.95 2.46
C GLU A 168 -1.90 14.73 2.41
N HIS A 169 -1.87 15.99 2.85
CA HIS A 169 -3.07 16.83 2.90
C HIS A 169 -2.74 18.32 2.86
N GLY A 170 -3.74 19.13 2.50
CA GLY A 170 -3.64 20.57 2.46
C GLY A 170 -3.31 21.11 1.08
N GLN A 171 -3.63 22.39 0.89
CA GLN A 171 -3.46 23.15 -0.34
C GLN A 171 -2.82 24.51 -0.02
N PRO A 172 -2.16 25.17 -0.99
CA PRO A 172 -1.94 24.74 -2.38
C PRO A 172 -0.89 23.63 -2.50
N LEU A 173 -0.84 22.98 -3.67
CA LEU A 173 0.28 22.13 -4.09
C LEU A 173 1.61 22.82 -3.80
N GLY A 174 2.52 22.12 -3.10
CA GLY A 174 3.83 22.63 -2.68
C GLY A 174 3.90 23.19 -1.25
N ASN A 175 2.76 23.38 -0.56
CA ASN A 175 2.72 23.73 0.86
C ASN A 175 1.80 22.76 1.64
N ARG A 176 1.98 21.47 1.34
CA ARG A 176 1.16 20.39 1.90
C ARG A 176 1.79 19.85 3.17
N SER A 177 0.95 19.39 4.09
CA SER A 177 1.38 18.59 5.22
C SER A 177 1.72 17.18 4.73
N PHE A 178 2.88 16.70 5.14
CA PHE A 178 3.36 15.35 4.83
C PHE A 178 3.67 14.62 6.13
N GLU A 179 2.89 13.59 6.39
CA GLU A 179 2.97 12.79 7.60
C GLU A 179 3.32 11.35 7.26
N VAL A 180 3.96 10.68 8.19
CA VAL A 180 4.54 9.35 8.05
C VAL A 180 4.45 8.56 9.35
N LEU A 181 4.39 7.25 9.19
CA LEU A 181 4.52 6.31 10.29
C LEU A 181 5.97 6.23 10.77
N HIS A 182 6.93 6.19 9.82
CA HIS A 182 8.36 6.14 10.10
C HIS A 182 9.07 7.29 9.37
N PRO A 183 9.49 8.34 10.09
CA PRO A 183 10.09 9.52 9.49
C PRO A 183 11.54 9.33 9.08
N GLN A 184 11.91 10.02 8.00
CA GLN A 184 13.28 10.06 7.49
C GLN A 184 14.17 10.95 8.35
N ASP A 185 15.47 10.94 8.05
CA ASP A 185 16.44 11.89 8.60
C ASP A 185 16.46 13.17 7.76
N PRO A 186 15.97 14.32 8.27
CA PRO A 186 15.92 15.56 7.49
C PRO A 186 17.31 16.08 7.11
N ASP A 187 18.36 15.72 7.85
CA ASP A 187 19.74 16.10 7.52
C ASP A 187 20.27 15.36 6.28
N LYS A 188 19.73 14.16 6.00
CA LYS A 188 20.11 13.33 4.85
C LYS A 188 19.12 13.47 3.69
N HIS A 189 17.86 13.77 4.00
CA HIS A 189 16.76 13.91 3.05
C HIS A 189 15.98 15.19 3.41
N PRO A 190 16.37 16.35 2.87
CA PRO A 190 15.82 17.65 3.27
C PRO A 190 14.42 17.94 2.70
N TYR A 191 13.81 16.99 2.00
CA TYR A 191 12.48 17.10 1.39
C TYR A 191 11.63 15.88 1.70
N PRO A 192 10.30 16.02 1.91
CA PRO A 192 9.42 14.90 2.23
C PRO A 192 9.50 13.78 1.19
N ASP A 193 9.80 12.56 1.62
CA ASP A 193 9.82 11.40 0.73
C ASP A 193 9.53 10.07 1.45
N ALA A 194 8.29 9.59 1.35
CA ALA A 194 7.91 8.29 1.92
C ALA A 194 8.45 7.09 1.12
N HIS A 195 9.13 7.28 -0.01
CA HIS A 195 9.67 6.19 -0.83
C HIS A 195 11.06 5.72 -0.42
N VAL A 196 11.68 6.37 0.57
CA VAL A 196 13.03 6.04 1.00
C VAL A 196 13.02 4.77 1.88
N VAL A 197 13.08 3.61 1.22
CA VAL A 197 12.92 2.26 1.82
C VAL A 197 13.81 2.01 3.05
N GLN A 198 14.95 2.69 3.17
CA GLN A 198 15.84 2.56 4.34
C GLN A 198 15.22 3.01 5.67
N TYR A 199 14.15 3.81 5.64
CA TYR A 199 13.43 4.25 6.84
C TYR A 199 12.23 3.37 7.18
N PHE A 200 11.88 2.42 6.31
CA PHE A 200 10.80 1.49 6.59
C PHE A 200 11.22 0.59 7.75
N GLN A 201 10.28 0.30 8.65
CA GLN A 201 10.55 -0.53 9.82
C GLN A 201 10.03 -1.94 9.61
N THR A 202 10.57 -2.87 10.42
CA THR A 202 10.19 -4.27 10.36
C THR A 202 8.69 -4.46 10.60
N ILE A 203 8.05 -5.30 9.78
CA ILE A 203 6.67 -5.76 9.95
C ILE A 203 6.63 -7.29 9.94
N ASN A 204 5.77 -7.89 10.78
CA ASN A 204 5.49 -9.33 10.70
C ASN A 204 4.31 -9.61 9.75
N PHE A 205 4.50 -9.34 8.45
CA PHE A 205 3.42 -9.48 7.46
C PHE A 205 2.86 -10.91 7.37
N TYR A 206 3.63 -11.91 7.78
CA TYR A 206 3.24 -13.33 7.79
C TYR A 206 2.11 -13.65 8.76
N GLU A 207 1.85 -12.81 9.78
CA GLU A 207 0.69 -12.98 10.65
C GLU A 207 -0.62 -12.81 9.88
N VAL A 208 -0.61 -11.94 8.87
CA VAL A 208 -1.76 -11.64 8.00
C VAL A 208 -1.74 -12.47 6.72
N CYS A 209 -0.57 -12.67 6.12
CA CYS A 209 -0.41 -13.41 4.87
C CYS A 209 0.75 -14.43 4.98
N PRO A 210 0.52 -15.60 5.61
CA PRO A 210 1.57 -16.60 5.82
C PRO A 210 2.27 -17.04 4.52
N GLY A 211 1.51 -17.14 3.43
CA GLY A 211 2.02 -17.57 2.11
C GLY A 211 3.00 -16.59 1.48
N ASN A 212 3.10 -15.34 1.94
CA ASN A 212 4.03 -14.36 1.38
C ASN A 212 5.52 -14.71 1.65
N ARG A 213 5.81 -15.51 2.69
CA ARG A 213 7.17 -15.89 3.08
C ARG A 213 7.88 -16.73 2.03
N GLU A 214 7.13 -17.62 1.40
CA GLU A 214 7.62 -18.59 0.42
C GLU A 214 7.09 -18.28 -0.99
N ALA A 215 6.49 -17.09 -1.17
CA ALA A 215 5.97 -16.67 -2.45
C ALA A 215 7.11 -16.51 -3.46
N GLU A 216 6.82 -16.85 -4.72
CA GLU A 216 7.62 -16.46 -5.86
C GLU A 216 7.10 -15.16 -6.46
N TYR A 217 7.93 -14.50 -7.27
CA TYR A 217 7.49 -13.31 -8.00
C TYR A 217 6.34 -13.66 -8.95
N SER A 218 5.25 -12.90 -8.86
CA SER A 218 4.12 -13.01 -9.78
C SER A 218 4.48 -12.44 -11.16
N MET A 219 3.63 -12.70 -12.16
CA MET A 219 3.82 -12.13 -13.50
C MET A 219 3.87 -10.59 -13.49
N TYR A 220 3.14 -9.93 -12.58
CA TYR A 220 3.19 -8.48 -12.41
C TYR A 220 4.59 -8.02 -12.02
N TRP A 221 5.22 -8.72 -11.07
CA TRP A 221 6.59 -8.41 -10.65
C TRP A 221 7.62 -8.74 -11.73
N LEU A 222 7.46 -9.87 -12.42
CA LEU A 222 8.34 -10.22 -13.55
C LEU A 222 8.31 -9.15 -14.64
N ASP A 223 7.14 -8.60 -14.95
CA ASP A 223 6.99 -7.49 -15.90
C ASP A 223 7.73 -6.24 -15.44
N VAL A 224 7.50 -5.78 -14.20
CA VAL A 224 8.17 -4.62 -13.61
C VAL A 224 9.70 -4.76 -13.66
N MET A 225 10.21 -5.93 -13.24
CA MET A 225 11.65 -6.22 -13.21
C MET A 225 12.26 -6.30 -14.62
N SER A 226 11.54 -6.90 -15.58
CA SER A 226 12.03 -7.06 -16.94
C SER A 226 12.15 -5.73 -17.67
N ALA A 227 11.20 -4.82 -17.46
CA ALA A 227 11.24 -3.52 -18.09
C ALA A 227 12.36 -2.62 -17.52
N GLY A 228 12.91 -2.92 -16.33
CA GLY A 228 14.10 -2.24 -15.78
C GLY A 228 15.39 -2.71 -16.45
N SER A 229 15.34 -3.92 -17.04
CA SER A 229 16.39 -4.53 -17.83
C SER A 229 16.26 -4.12 -19.30
N SER A 230 16.39 -2.82 -19.58
CA SER A 230 16.79 -2.41 -20.93
C SER A 230 18.21 -2.93 -21.12
N ILE A 231 18.34 -4.13 -21.68
CA ILE A 231 19.61 -4.62 -22.19
C ILE A 231 20.02 -3.59 -23.24
N THR A 232 20.96 -2.71 -22.91
CA THR A 232 21.79 -2.08 -23.93
C THR A 232 22.52 -3.22 -24.61
N VAL A 233 21.93 -3.76 -25.68
CA VAL A 233 22.68 -4.52 -26.66
C VAL A 233 23.61 -3.49 -27.25
N SER A 234 24.82 -3.39 -26.68
CA SER A 234 25.89 -2.61 -27.27
C SER A 234 25.96 -3.00 -28.74
N VAL A 235 25.91 -2.00 -29.62
CA VAL A 235 26.04 -2.16 -31.07
C VAL A 235 27.31 -2.98 -31.43
N ALA A 236 28.27 -3.10 -30.50
CA ALA A 236 29.40 -4.01 -30.61
C ALA A 236 29.02 -5.49 -30.82
N TYR A 237 27.93 -6.00 -30.23
CA TYR A 237 27.55 -7.41 -30.39
C TYR A 237 26.87 -7.71 -31.73
N LEU A 238 26.21 -6.73 -32.34
CA LEU A 238 25.65 -6.86 -33.69
C LEU A 238 26.74 -6.88 -34.76
N ILE A 239 27.86 -6.14 -34.55
CA ILE A 239 29.01 -6.17 -35.46
C ILE A 239 29.72 -7.53 -35.43
N VAL A 240 29.82 -8.19 -34.27
CA VAL A 240 30.48 -9.51 -34.17
C VAL A 240 29.69 -10.59 -34.93
N ILE A 241 28.36 -10.54 -34.93
CA ILE A 241 27.53 -11.47 -35.71
C ILE A 241 27.65 -11.19 -37.21
N GLU A 242 27.65 -9.93 -37.64
CA GLU A 242 27.82 -9.58 -39.06
C GLU A 242 29.21 -9.95 -39.61
N VAL A 243 30.28 -9.81 -38.80
CA VAL A 243 31.64 -10.20 -39.20
C VAL A 243 31.81 -11.71 -39.23
N ALA A 244 31.23 -12.45 -38.28
CA ALA A 244 31.28 -13.92 -38.28
C ALA A 244 30.56 -14.53 -39.51
N VAL A 245 29.41 -13.96 -39.92
CA VAL A 245 28.68 -14.41 -41.11
C VAL A 245 29.44 -14.07 -42.41
N LYS A 246 30.12 -12.92 -42.49
CA LYS A 246 30.96 -12.55 -43.65
C LYS A 246 32.27 -13.35 -43.75
N CYS A 247 32.85 -13.78 -42.63
CA CYS A 247 34.05 -14.63 -42.64
C CYS A 247 33.75 -16.08 -43.04
N VAL A 248 32.61 -16.64 -42.63
CA VAL A 248 32.22 -18.01 -43.03
C VAL A 248 31.80 -18.08 -44.51
N GLY A 249 31.17 -17.03 -45.04
CA GLY A 249 30.79 -16.95 -46.46
C GLY A 249 31.95 -16.82 -47.47
N ARG A 250 33.18 -16.54 -47.01
CA ARG A 250 34.39 -16.42 -47.86
C ARG A 250 35.30 -17.65 -47.86
N ILE A 251 34.97 -18.68 -47.07
CA ILE A 251 35.74 -19.94 -47.00
C ILE A 251 35.10 -21.02 -47.89
N LEU A 252 33.93 -20.74 -48.48
CA LEU A 252 33.17 -21.67 -49.34
C LEU A 252 32.94 -21.15 -50.78
N SER A 253 33.80 -20.27 -51.29
CA SER A 253 33.82 -19.85 -52.70
C SER A 253 35.19 -20.05 -53.33
#